data_AF-S0G875-F1
#
_entry.id   AF-S0G875-F1
#
_cell.length_a   1.000
_cell.length_b   1.000
_cell.length_c   1.000
_cell.angle_alpha   90.00
_cell.angle_beta   90.00
_cell.angle_gamma   90.00
#
_symmetry.space_group_name_H-M   'P 1'
#
loop_
_entity.id
_entity.type
_entity.pdbx_description
1 polymer ?
#
loop_
_entity_poly.entity_id
_entity_poly.type
_entity_poly.pdbx_seq_one_letter_code
_entity_poly.pdbx_strand_id
1 'polypeptide(L)'
;MTRKYFQKHRPDQISAAGDPHWIFLTPAQAVDAVALDFQAYGPQPDLFRRSAPLILGKQCRITARNENWSGVSVLRGTTFDPVEDHHLGFYLIHVLETDPPDLNTLADICRQVFQTHTIAGPDRTGTISGIWTHAQMDRFICRQCGECCRTLDYETGCEESDVRRWRESGRTDILTWVQTRNISAGDSGPTYRIWVDPDTGETARTCPWLAPCPDHADRFMCTIHPIKPEVCRQYPFTAKHAAMTGCCGRFAAPTEPPVSRNP
;
A
#
# COMPACT_ATOMS: atom_id res chain seq x y z
N MET A 1 46.89 5.80 -1.63
CA MET A 1 45.79 5.87 -0.66
C MET A 1 44.47 5.84 -1.43
N THR A 2 43.87 4.67 -1.59
CA THR A 2 42.56 4.54 -2.24
C THR A 2 41.88 3.34 -1.60
N ARG A 3 41.24 3.59 -0.45
CA ARG A 3 40.35 2.61 0.18
C ARG A 3 39.12 2.49 -0.72
N LYS A 4 39.10 1.45 -1.55
CA LYS A 4 37.88 0.91 -2.15
C LYS A 4 36.96 0.53 -0.98
N TYR A 5 35.95 1.35 -0.72
CA TYR A 5 34.83 0.96 0.13
C TYR A 5 34.08 -0.14 -0.62
N PHE A 6 34.37 -1.40 -0.26
CA PHE A 6 33.43 -2.48 -0.47
C PHE A 6 32.17 -2.11 0.34
N GLN A 7 31.11 -1.67 -0.37
CA GLN A 7 29.76 -1.74 0.15
C GLN A 7 29.50 -3.22 0.47
N LYS A 8 29.69 -3.61 1.74
CA LYS A 8 29.12 -4.85 2.25
C LYS A 8 27.62 -4.69 2.13
N HIS A 9 27.03 -5.23 1.06
CA HIS A 9 25.60 -5.43 0.97
C HIS A 9 25.16 -6.13 2.26
N ARG A 10 24.24 -5.50 3.01
CA ARG A 10 23.64 -6.19 4.16
C ARG A 10 22.94 -7.43 3.61
N PRO A 11 23.09 -8.62 4.23
CA PRO A 11 22.48 -9.85 3.74
C PRO A 11 20.98 -9.70 3.44
N ASP A 12 20.29 -8.87 4.20
CA ASP A 12 18.87 -8.53 4.08
C ASP A 12 18.50 -7.83 2.75
N GLN A 13 19.44 -7.10 2.12
CA GLN A 13 19.21 -6.39 0.87
C GLN A 13 19.26 -7.31 -0.36
N ILE A 14 20.09 -8.36 -0.31
CA ILE A 14 20.20 -9.33 -1.41
C ILE A 14 18.93 -10.21 -1.45
N SER A 15 18.36 -10.55 -0.28
CA SER A 15 17.09 -11.28 -0.22
C SER A 15 15.91 -10.47 -0.76
N ALA A 16 15.85 -9.16 -0.50
CA ALA A 16 14.74 -8.32 -0.96
C ALA A 16 14.69 -8.19 -2.49
N ALA A 17 15.85 -8.04 -3.15
CA ALA A 17 15.88 -7.86 -4.60
C ALA A 17 15.46 -9.13 -5.38
N GLY A 18 15.66 -10.32 -4.82
CA GLY A 18 15.36 -11.60 -5.49
C GLY A 18 13.99 -12.20 -5.18
N ASP A 19 13.29 -11.69 -4.17
CA ASP A 19 12.03 -12.26 -3.67
C ASP A 19 10.83 -11.46 -4.24
N PRO A 20 9.85 -12.13 -4.89
CA PRO A 20 8.68 -11.46 -5.49
C PRO A 20 7.74 -10.81 -4.46
N HIS A 21 7.88 -11.13 -3.16
CA HIS A 21 7.08 -10.53 -2.11
C HIS A 21 7.61 -9.17 -1.62
N TRP A 22 8.74 -8.72 -2.17
CA TRP A 22 9.28 -7.40 -1.94
C TRP A 22 8.97 -6.45 -3.09
N ILE A 23 8.53 -5.26 -2.71
CA ILE A 23 8.19 -4.19 -3.64
C ILE A 23 9.12 -3.02 -3.38
N PHE A 24 9.70 -2.51 -4.45
CA PHE A 24 10.55 -1.33 -4.40
C PHE A 24 9.71 -0.07 -4.62
N LEU A 25 9.89 0.90 -3.73
CA LEU A 25 9.33 2.24 -3.83
C LEU A 25 10.49 3.23 -3.91
N THR A 26 10.43 4.13 -4.90
CA THR A 26 11.27 5.33 -4.86
C THR A 26 10.91 6.16 -3.61
N PRO A 27 11.77 7.10 -3.17
CA PRO A 27 11.46 7.92 -2.00
C PRO A 27 10.14 8.68 -2.13
N ALA A 28 9.84 9.21 -3.33
CA ALA A 28 8.58 9.86 -3.62
C ALA A 28 7.39 8.89 -3.50
N GLN A 29 7.47 7.72 -4.13
CA GLN A 29 6.43 6.69 -4.03
C GLN A 29 6.23 6.18 -2.59
N ALA A 30 7.28 6.14 -1.78
CA ALA A 30 7.18 5.75 -0.37
C ALA A 30 6.44 6.81 0.45
N VAL A 31 6.68 8.10 0.19
CA VAL A 31 5.91 9.21 0.79
C VAL A 31 4.45 9.15 0.34
N ASP A 32 4.19 9.00 -0.96
CA ASP A 32 2.82 8.88 -1.50
C ASP A 32 2.08 7.70 -0.87
N ALA A 33 2.72 6.54 -0.74
CA ALA A 33 2.14 5.37 -0.12
C ALA A 33 1.81 5.59 1.38
N VAL A 34 2.67 6.31 2.11
CA VAL A 34 2.39 6.70 3.51
C VAL A 34 1.19 7.65 3.57
N ALA A 35 1.13 8.63 2.67
CA ALA A 35 0.03 9.59 2.60
C ALA A 35 -1.31 8.91 2.27
N LEU A 36 -1.31 7.95 1.34
CA LEU A 36 -2.47 7.14 1.01
C LEU A 36 -2.96 6.33 2.21
N ASP A 37 -2.04 5.65 2.92
CA ASP A 37 -2.41 4.87 4.11
C ASP A 37 -3.01 5.73 5.23
N PHE A 38 -2.48 6.94 5.45
CA PHE A 38 -2.99 7.87 6.45
C PHE A 38 -4.44 8.31 6.16
N GLN A 39 -4.82 8.36 4.89
CA GLN A 39 -6.14 8.80 4.43
C GLN A 39 -7.14 7.65 4.28
N ALA A 40 -6.66 6.42 4.03
CA ALA A 40 -7.50 5.29 3.61
C ALA A 40 -8.50 4.79 4.66
N TYR A 41 -8.18 4.86 5.96
CA TYR A 41 -8.92 4.15 7.01
C TYR A 41 -9.58 5.05 8.06
N GLY A 42 -9.68 6.36 7.79
CA GLY A 42 -10.11 7.36 8.78
C GLY A 42 -9.02 7.71 9.80
N PRO A 43 -9.37 8.38 10.93
CA PRO A 43 -8.39 8.83 11.91
C PRO A 43 -7.61 7.68 12.56
N GLN A 44 -6.28 7.75 12.52
CA GLN A 44 -5.37 6.77 13.12
C GLN A 44 -4.47 7.43 14.20
N PRO A 45 -5.06 7.99 15.29
CA PRO A 45 -4.34 8.84 16.24
C PRO A 45 -3.10 8.17 16.86
N ASP A 46 -3.21 6.89 17.22
CA ASP A 46 -2.10 6.14 17.79
C ASP A 46 -0.94 5.95 16.79
N LEU A 47 -1.26 5.73 15.51
CA LEU A 47 -0.25 5.63 14.47
C LEU A 47 0.41 6.98 14.22
N PHE A 48 -0.37 8.06 14.11
CA PHE A 48 0.14 9.40 13.87
C PHE A 48 1.08 9.85 14.98
N ARG A 49 0.70 9.64 16.25
CA ARG A 49 1.52 9.98 17.41
C ARG A 49 2.82 9.18 17.48
N ARG A 50 2.80 7.90 17.13
CA ARG A 50 4.05 7.10 17.06
C ARG A 50 4.93 7.54 15.88
N SER A 51 4.34 8.02 14.79
CA SER A 51 5.08 8.39 13.56
C SER A 51 5.67 9.79 13.67
N ALA A 52 5.01 10.68 14.43
CA ALA A 52 5.41 12.08 14.58
C ALA A 52 6.87 12.27 15.03
N PRO A 53 7.44 11.55 16.01
CA PRO A 53 8.86 11.70 16.36
C PRO A 53 9.83 11.28 15.26
N LEU A 54 9.46 10.31 14.41
CA LEU A 54 10.30 9.91 13.28
C LEU A 54 10.30 10.98 12.18
N ILE A 55 9.14 11.59 11.94
CA ILE A 55 8.95 12.58 10.87
C ILE A 55 9.48 13.96 11.29
N LEU A 56 9.19 14.38 12.52
CA LEU A 56 9.49 15.73 13.02
C LEU A 56 10.79 15.79 13.85
N GLY A 57 11.35 14.64 14.23
CA GLY A 57 12.57 14.55 15.03
C GLY A 57 12.48 15.38 16.32
N LYS A 58 13.48 16.25 16.54
CA LYS A 58 13.58 17.13 17.72
C LYS A 58 12.48 18.20 17.78
N GLN A 59 11.75 18.44 16.69
CA GLN A 59 10.66 19.41 16.65
C GLN A 59 9.37 18.85 17.27
N CYS A 60 9.30 17.57 17.63
CA CYS A 60 8.11 16.97 18.22
C CYS A 60 8.28 16.66 19.70
N ARG A 61 7.23 16.94 20.48
CA ARG A 61 7.05 16.44 21.85
C ARG A 61 5.73 15.70 21.96
N ILE A 62 5.79 14.46 22.42
CA ILE A 62 4.60 13.69 22.78
C ILE A 62 4.25 14.03 24.22
N THR A 63 3.09 14.64 24.43
CA THR A 63 2.51 14.88 25.75
C THR A 63 1.42 13.86 26.05
N ALA A 64 1.21 13.55 27.34
CA ALA A 64 0.22 12.56 27.76
C ALA A 64 -1.21 12.99 27.38
N ARG A 65 -2.04 12.02 26.98
CA ARG A 65 -3.46 12.24 26.73
C ARG A 65 -4.19 12.55 28.04
N ASN A 66 -5.17 13.44 27.96
CA ASN A 66 -6.14 13.67 29.04
C ASN A 66 -7.53 13.90 28.44
N GLU A 67 -8.54 14.09 29.29
CA GLU A 67 -9.94 14.24 28.88
C GLU A 67 -10.18 15.40 27.89
N ASN A 68 -9.34 16.44 27.95
CA ASN A 68 -9.51 17.67 27.18
C ASN A 68 -8.53 17.80 26.01
N TRP A 69 -7.57 16.87 25.88
CA TRP A 69 -6.51 17.04 24.89
C TRP A 69 -5.87 15.72 24.45
N SER A 70 -5.77 15.57 23.12
CA SER A 70 -5.03 14.51 22.46
C SER A 70 -4.34 15.05 21.20
N GLY A 71 -3.01 15.10 21.23
CA GLY A 71 -2.20 15.55 20.10
C GLY A 71 -0.69 15.37 20.29
N VAL A 72 0.08 16.13 19.54
CA VAL A 72 1.52 16.35 19.79
C VAL A 72 1.80 17.84 19.85
N SER A 73 2.92 18.23 20.44
CA SER A 73 3.39 19.62 20.35
C SER A 73 4.53 19.71 19.35
N VAL A 74 4.45 20.68 18.44
CA VAL A 74 5.43 20.87 17.37
C VAL A 74 6.13 22.21 17.51
N LEU A 75 7.46 22.22 17.43
CA LEU A 75 8.28 23.42 17.53
C LEU A 75 8.09 24.28 16.27
N ARG A 76 7.60 25.51 16.46
CA ARG A 76 7.51 26.56 15.43
C ARG A 76 8.24 27.79 15.92
N GLY A 77 9.37 28.12 15.27
CA GLY A 77 10.28 29.15 15.75
C GLY A 77 10.87 28.76 17.12
N THR A 78 10.42 29.43 18.18
CA THR A 78 10.88 29.19 19.56
C THR A 78 9.81 28.60 20.48
N THR A 79 8.58 28.40 19.99
CA THR A 79 7.45 27.90 20.79
C THR A 79 6.97 26.54 20.31
N PHE A 80 6.41 25.74 21.22
CA PHE A 80 5.79 24.47 20.90
C PHE A 80 4.28 24.67 20.77
N ASP A 81 3.76 24.53 19.55
CA ASP A 81 2.34 24.71 19.26
C ASP A 81 1.63 23.35 19.27
N PRO A 82 0.42 23.24 19.84
CA PRO A 82 -0.32 21.99 19.85
C PRO A 82 -0.87 21.66 18.46
N VAL A 83 -0.75 20.40 18.06
CA VAL A 83 -1.40 19.82 16.88
C VAL A 83 -2.26 18.66 17.35
N GLU A 84 -3.57 18.83 17.26
CA GLU A 84 -4.54 17.81 17.66
C GLU A 84 -4.52 16.60 16.73
N ASP A 85 -4.86 15.42 17.27
CA ASP A 85 -4.79 14.15 16.55
C ASP A 85 -5.57 14.16 15.22
N HIS A 86 -6.70 14.88 15.14
CA HIS A 86 -7.53 14.96 13.93
C HIS A 86 -6.89 15.78 12.80
N HIS A 87 -5.96 16.67 13.12
CA HIS A 87 -5.15 17.42 12.14
C HIS A 87 -3.77 16.81 11.92
N LEU A 88 -3.33 15.93 12.83
CA LEU A 88 -1.96 15.43 12.85
C LEU A 88 -1.61 14.64 11.58
N GLY A 89 -2.52 13.81 11.05
CA GLY A 89 -2.29 13.05 9.82
C GLY A 89 -1.92 13.95 8.63
N PHE A 90 -2.74 14.97 8.35
CA PHE A 90 -2.48 15.94 7.29
C PHE A 90 -1.19 16.73 7.48
N TYR A 91 -0.91 17.12 8.73
CA TYR A 91 0.33 17.83 9.05
C TYR A 91 1.57 16.97 8.76
N LEU A 92 1.54 15.70 9.16
CA LEU A 92 2.65 14.77 8.92
C LEU A 92 2.87 14.48 7.43
N ILE A 93 1.78 14.34 6.65
CA ILE A 93 1.85 14.19 5.19
C ILE A 93 2.56 15.40 4.58
N HIS A 94 2.12 16.61 4.92
CA HIS A 94 2.71 17.83 4.39
C HIS A 94 4.21 17.94 4.70
N VAL A 95 4.64 17.57 5.91
CA VAL A 95 6.07 17.55 6.24
C VAL A 95 6.83 16.53 5.40
N LEU A 96 6.30 15.32 5.23
CA LEU A 96 6.94 14.28 4.42
C LEU A 96 7.08 14.68 2.94
N GLU A 97 6.08 15.36 2.38
CA GLU A 97 6.10 15.84 0.99
C GLU A 97 7.08 17.00 0.78
N THR A 98 7.24 17.86 1.78
CA THR A 98 8.06 19.08 1.68
C THR A 98 9.51 18.87 2.08
N ASP A 99 9.77 18.05 3.09
CA ASP A 99 11.10 17.76 3.62
C ASP A 99 11.20 16.27 4.03
N PRO A 100 11.23 15.35 3.05
CA PRO A 100 11.31 13.93 3.34
C PRO A 100 12.62 13.59 4.07
N PRO A 101 12.58 12.71 5.10
CA PRO A 101 13.77 12.36 5.86
C PRO A 101 14.72 11.45 5.06
N ASP A 102 15.88 11.13 5.64
CA ASP A 102 16.80 10.17 5.02
C ASP A 102 16.16 8.78 4.86
N LEU A 103 16.71 7.97 3.95
CA LEU A 103 16.12 6.69 3.57
C LEU A 103 15.95 5.71 4.74
N ASN A 104 16.82 5.72 5.75
CA ASN A 104 16.66 4.81 6.89
C ASN A 104 15.47 5.23 7.75
N THR A 105 15.37 6.53 8.02
CA THR A 105 14.22 7.10 8.74
C THR A 105 12.92 6.90 7.96
N LEU A 106 12.93 7.09 6.64
CA LEU A 106 11.78 6.81 5.78
C LEU A 106 11.39 5.32 5.80
N ALA A 107 12.36 4.41 5.77
CA ALA A 107 12.10 2.98 5.92
C ALA A 107 11.44 2.68 7.27
N ASP A 108 11.91 3.29 8.36
CA ASP A 108 11.34 3.11 9.71
C ASP A 108 9.90 3.64 9.79
N ILE A 109 9.62 4.77 9.14
CA ILE A 109 8.26 5.31 8.99
C ILE A 109 7.39 4.30 8.21
N CYS A 110 7.81 3.86 7.02
CA CYS A 110 7.07 2.87 6.23
C CYS A 110 6.83 1.58 7.03
N ARG A 111 7.80 1.12 7.83
CA ARG A 111 7.66 -0.06 8.70
C ARG A 111 6.49 0.10 9.65
N GLN A 112 6.41 1.26 10.27
CA GLN A 112 5.41 1.56 11.28
C GLN A 112 4.03 1.80 10.68
N VAL A 113 3.98 2.50 9.54
CA VAL A 113 2.75 2.83 8.83
C VAL A 113 2.14 1.59 8.22
N PHE A 114 2.91 0.83 7.44
CA PHE A 114 2.42 -0.37 6.75
C PHE A 114 2.37 -1.61 7.66
N GLN A 115 2.96 -1.52 8.86
CA GLN A 115 3.09 -2.60 9.84
C GLN A 115 3.69 -3.87 9.22
N THR A 116 4.69 -3.68 8.38
CA THR A 116 5.35 -4.75 7.65
C THR A 116 6.85 -4.50 7.57
N HIS A 117 7.63 -5.48 7.14
CA HIS A 117 9.07 -5.33 7.06
C HIS A 117 9.47 -4.41 5.91
N THR A 118 10.32 -3.43 6.23
CA THR A 118 10.81 -2.44 5.29
C THR A 118 12.30 -2.19 5.50
N ILE A 119 13.03 -1.97 4.41
CA ILE A 119 14.46 -1.67 4.44
C ILE A 119 14.81 -0.62 3.38
N ALA A 120 15.76 0.25 3.69
CA ALA A 120 16.37 1.13 2.70
C ALA A 120 17.39 0.35 1.85
N GLY A 121 17.42 0.61 0.55
CA GLY A 121 18.38 -0.03 -0.34
C GLY A 121 18.29 0.44 -1.78
N PRO A 122 19.26 0.05 -2.62
CA PRO A 122 19.15 0.24 -4.06
C PRO A 122 18.05 -0.64 -4.65
N ASP A 123 17.50 -0.22 -5.79
CA ASP A 123 16.66 -1.05 -6.66
C ASP A 123 17.44 -2.25 -7.22
N ARG A 124 16.77 -3.12 -7.97
CA ARG A 124 17.40 -4.33 -8.53
C ARG A 124 18.59 -4.03 -9.43
N THR A 125 18.60 -2.88 -10.10
CA THR A 125 19.68 -2.50 -11.01
C THR A 125 20.85 -1.80 -10.31
N GLY A 126 20.68 -1.38 -9.04
CA GLY A 126 21.69 -0.60 -8.33
C GLY A 126 21.67 0.90 -8.67
N THR A 127 20.70 1.35 -9.48
CA THR A 127 20.68 2.69 -10.07
C THR A 127 19.97 3.70 -9.18
N ILE A 128 18.90 3.28 -8.50
CA ILE A 128 18.05 4.18 -7.70
C ILE A 128 18.02 3.67 -6.26
N SER A 129 18.23 4.54 -5.28
CA SER A 129 18.03 4.18 -3.88
C SER A 129 16.61 4.51 -3.43
N GLY A 130 16.00 3.63 -2.66
CA GLY A 130 14.62 3.74 -2.21
C GLY A 130 14.31 2.81 -1.06
N ILE A 131 13.04 2.44 -0.93
CA ILE A 131 12.49 1.63 0.15
C ILE A 131 11.96 0.32 -0.42
N TRP A 132 12.48 -0.78 0.10
CA TRP A 132 11.90 -2.10 -0.12
C TRP A 132 10.87 -2.37 0.98
N THR A 133 9.67 -2.80 0.59
CA THR A 133 8.56 -3.16 1.47
C THR A 133 8.13 -4.58 1.18
N HIS A 134 8.07 -5.43 2.21
CA HIS A 134 7.58 -6.79 2.08
C HIS A 134 6.05 -6.81 2.20
N ALA A 135 5.34 -7.49 1.32
CA ALA A 135 3.87 -7.57 1.39
C ALA A 135 3.39 -8.40 2.60
N GLN A 136 4.15 -9.43 3.01
CA GLN A 136 3.74 -10.43 4.03
C GLN A 136 2.42 -11.14 3.70
N MET A 137 2.11 -11.31 2.41
CA MET A 137 0.87 -11.92 1.94
C MET A 137 1.05 -13.33 1.35
N ASP A 138 2.27 -13.87 1.42
CA ASP A 138 2.68 -15.19 0.94
C ASP A 138 1.81 -16.34 1.50
N ARG A 139 1.27 -16.16 2.71
CA ARG A 139 0.51 -17.19 3.44
C ARG A 139 -0.94 -16.80 3.67
N PHE A 140 -1.37 -15.70 3.06
CA PHE A 140 -2.75 -15.24 3.15
C PHE A 140 -3.67 -16.10 2.28
N ILE A 141 -4.80 -16.51 2.84
CA ILE A 141 -5.83 -17.30 2.20
C ILE A 141 -7.13 -16.50 2.19
N CYS A 142 -7.52 -16.04 1.01
CA CYS A 142 -8.83 -15.43 0.79
C CYS A 142 -9.93 -16.48 1.04
N ARG A 143 -10.93 -16.12 1.85
CA ARG A 143 -12.11 -16.96 2.09
C ARG A 143 -13.10 -17.00 0.94
N GLN A 144 -12.88 -16.19 -0.09
CA GLN A 144 -13.81 -16.03 -1.22
C GLN A 144 -15.22 -15.60 -0.77
N CYS A 145 -15.36 -14.87 0.34
CA CYS A 145 -16.67 -14.37 0.80
C CYS A 145 -17.25 -13.25 -0.09
N GLY A 146 -16.43 -12.68 -0.97
CA GLY A 146 -16.79 -11.59 -1.88
C GLY A 146 -16.96 -10.22 -1.22
N GLU A 147 -16.78 -10.08 0.09
CA GLU A 147 -17.11 -8.84 0.81
C GLU A 147 -16.28 -7.65 0.32
N CYS A 148 -14.96 -7.76 0.42
CA CYS A 148 -14.03 -6.77 -0.12
C CYS A 148 -14.17 -6.53 -1.63
N CYS A 149 -14.75 -7.47 -2.41
CA CYS A 149 -15.00 -7.28 -3.84
C CYS A 149 -16.28 -6.47 -4.11
N ARG A 150 -17.16 -6.32 -3.11
CA ARG A 150 -18.41 -5.56 -3.19
C ARG A 150 -18.29 -4.19 -2.51
N THR A 151 -17.53 -4.10 -1.43
CA THR A 151 -17.53 -2.92 -0.54
C THR A 151 -16.37 -1.97 -0.76
N LEU A 152 -15.25 -2.45 -1.28
CA LEU A 152 -14.10 -1.59 -1.52
C LEU A 152 -14.21 -0.92 -2.88
N ASP A 153 -13.88 0.37 -2.88
CA ASP A 153 -13.82 1.17 -4.08
C ASP A 153 -12.49 0.92 -4.81
N TYR A 154 -12.59 0.35 -6.01
CA TYR A 154 -11.47 0.12 -6.91
C TYR A 154 -11.56 0.99 -8.15
N GLU A 155 -12.40 2.02 -8.14
CA GLU A 155 -12.85 2.67 -9.36
C GLU A 155 -11.69 3.26 -10.18
N THR A 156 -10.74 3.84 -9.47
CA THR A 156 -9.55 4.49 -10.03
C THR A 156 -8.30 3.60 -9.99
N GLY A 157 -8.42 2.34 -9.59
CA GLY A 157 -7.29 1.42 -9.45
C GLY A 157 -6.88 0.70 -10.75
N CYS A 158 -7.44 1.08 -11.89
CA CYS A 158 -7.05 0.52 -13.19
C CYS A 158 -5.91 1.33 -13.80
N GLU A 159 -4.83 0.66 -14.17
CA GLU A 159 -3.70 1.29 -14.86
C GLU A 159 -3.73 1.03 -16.38
N GLU A 160 -2.94 1.80 -17.14
CA GLU A 160 -2.77 1.55 -18.58
C GLU A 160 -2.23 0.13 -18.87
N SER A 161 -1.40 -0.40 -17.96
CA SER A 161 -0.84 -1.75 -18.07
C SER A 161 -1.94 -2.83 -18.04
N ASP A 162 -3.02 -2.62 -17.27
CA ASP A 162 -4.19 -3.51 -17.21
C ASP A 162 -4.97 -3.47 -18.52
N VAL A 163 -5.24 -2.26 -19.02
CA VAL A 163 -5.96 -2.03 -20.29
C VAL A 163 -5.20 -2.63 -21.47
N ARG A 164 -3.88 -2.42 -21.52
CA ARG A 164 -3.02 -3.01 -22.54
C ARG A 164 -3.10 -4.53 -22.50
N ARG A 165 -2.97 -5.13 -21.32
CA ARG A 165 -3.08 -6.58 -21.13
C ARG A 165 -4.42 -7.14 -21.61
N TRP A 166 -5.54 -6.47 -21.32
CA TRP A 166 -6.86 -6.88 -21.79
C TRP A 166 -7.00 -6.78 -23.31
N ARG A 167 -6.47 -5.71 -23.91
CA ARG A 167 -6.46 -5.52 -25.37
C ARG A 167 -5.64 -6.60 -26.07
N GLU A 168 -4.44 -6.87 -25.59
CA GLU A 168 -3.56 -7.93 -26.13
C GLU A 168 -4.19 -9.32 -25.97
N SER A 169 -4.96 -9.54 -24.90
CA SER A 169 -5.70 -10.79 -24.67
C SER A 169 -7.01 -10.89 -25.44
N GLY A 170 -7.38 -9.89 -26.26
CA GLY A 170 -8.64 -9.85 -27.00
C GLY A 170 -9.90 -9.78 -26.13
N ARG A 171 -9.78 -9.33 -24.87
CA ARG A 171 -10.88 -9.30 -23.89
C ARG A 171 -11.70 -8.02 -24.01
N THR A 172 -12.38 -7.90 -25.15
CA THR A 172 -13.28 -6.79 -25.44
C THR A 172 -14.42 -6.69 -24.45
N ASP A 173 -14.88 -7.83 -23.92
CA ASP A 173 -15.88 -7.93 -22.86
C ASP A 173 -15.45 -7.24 -21.56
N ILE A 174 -14.16 -7.18 -21.24
CA ILE A 174 -13.66 -6.39 -20.10
C ILE A 174 -13.55 -4.93 -20.48
N LEU A 175 -12.99 -4.65 -21.66
CA LEU A 175 -12.75 -3.29 -22.14
C LEU A 175 -14.02 -2.45 -22.25
N THR A 176 -15.18 -3.05 -22.51
CA THR A 176 -16.47 -2.32 -22.51
C THR A 176 -16.84 -1.74 -21.15
N TRP A 177 -16.29 -2.29 -20.06
CA TRP A 177 -16.52 -1.80 -18.69
C TRP A 177 -15.47 -0.78 -18.22
N VAL A 178 -14.57 -0.35 -19.11
CA VAL A 178 -13.49 0.59 -18.80
C VAL A 178 -13.79 1.93 -19.45
N GLN A 179 -14.03 2.96 -18.63
CA GLN A 179 -14.13 4.32 -19.13
C GLN A 179 -12.74 4.94 -19.19
N THR A 180 -12.32 5.36 -20.38
CA THR A 180 -11.07 6.11 -20.59
C THR A 180 -11.37 7.60 -20.64
N ARG A 181 -10.66 8.41 -19.85
CA ARG A 181 -10.70 9.88 -19.94
C ARG A 181 -9.33 10.39 -20.34
N ASN A 182 -9.26 11.02 -21.50
CA ASN A 182 -8.08 11.78 -21.92
C ASN A 182 -8.09 13.10 -21.17
N ILE A 183 -7.02 13.39 -20.44
CA ILE A 183 -6.82 14.72 -19.86
C ILE A 183 -6.10 15.58 -20.91
N SER A 184 -6.42 16.88 -20.92
CA SER A 184 -5.92 17.88 -21.87
C SER A 184 -4.38 17.90 -21.97
N ALA A 185 -3.86 18.47 -23.06
CA ALA A 185 -2.43 18.56 -23.34
C ALA A 185 -1.66 19.21 -22.17
N GLY A 186 -0.92 18.39 -21.42
CA GLY A 186 -0.15 18.80 -20.24
C GLY A 186 -0.04 17.71 -19.16
N ASP A 187 -0.98 16.75 -19.13
CA ASP A 187 -1.03 15.70 -18.10
C ASP A 187 -0.43 14.34 -18.51
N SER A 188 -0.14 13.54 -17.49
CA SER A 188 0.57 12.25 -17.45
C SER A 188 -0.04 11.07 -18.25
N GLY A 189 -0.90 11.34 -19.23
CA GLY A 189 -1.59 10.32 -20.04
C GLY A 189 -3.07 10.11 -19.67
N PRO A 190 -3.73 9.11 -20.29
CA PRO A 190 -5.13 8.82 -20.05
C PRO A 190 -5.37 8.26 -18.63
N THR A 191 -6.53 8.58 -18.05
CA THR A 191 -7.02 7.96 -16.82
C THR A 191 -8.10 6.93 -17.12
N TYR A 192 -8.18 5.90 -16.28
CA TYR A 192 -9.10 4.78 -16.46
C TYR A 192 -10.00 4.63 -15.23
N ARG A 193 -11.30 4.44 -15.48
CA ARG A 193 -12.29 4.10 -14.46
C ARG A 193 -12.89 2.73 -14.74
N ILE A 194 -12.95 1.88 -13.71
CA ILE A 194 -13.60 0.57 -13.72
C ILE A 194 -14.60 0.51 -12.55
N TRP A 195 -15.63 -0.31 -12.51
CA TRP A 195 -16.31 -0.93 -13.62
C TRP A 195 -17.45 0.02 -13.99
N VAL A 196 -17.38 0.64 -15.15
CA VAL A 196 -18.44 1.54 -15.64
C VAL A 196 -19.39 0.72 -16.51
N ASP A 197 -20.66 0.73 -16.16
CA ASP A 197 -21.69 0.03 -16.90
C ASP A 197 -21.78 0.61 -18.33
N PRO A 198 -21.65 -0.22 -19.38
CA PRO A 198 -21.56 0.27 -20.76
C PRO A 198 -22.87 0.86 -21.30
N ASP A 199 -24.01 0.46 -20.72
CA ASP A 199 -25.34 0.89 -21.19
C ASP A 199 -25.74 2.21 -20.53
N THR A 200 -25.39 2.40 -19.26
CA THR A 200 -25.79 3.57 -18.46
C THR A 200 -24.69 4.62 -18.33
N GLY A 201 -23.41 4.24 -18.47
CA GLY A 201 -22.27 5.09 -18.19
C GLY A 201 -22.04 5.37 -16.70
N GLU A 202 -22.80 4.74 -15.81
CA GLU A 202 -22.67 4.86 -14.35
C GLU A 202 -21.66 3.85 -13.79
N THR A 203 -21.04 4.17 -12.64
CA THR A 203 -20.22 3.19 -11.93
C THR A 203 -21.10 2.04 -11.44
N ALA A 204 -20.72 0.81 -11.78
CA ALA A 204 -21.45 -0.38 -11.40
C ALA A 204 -21.50 -0.51 -9.87
N ARG A 205 -22.71 -0.71 -9.33
CA ARG A 205 -22.93 -0.92 -7.89
C ARG A 205 -22.28 -2.20 -7.36
N THR A 206 -21.97 -3.14 -8.25
CA THR A 206 -21.31 -4.41 -7.93
C THR A 206 -20.38 -4.77 -9.06
N CYS A 207 -19.23 -5.36 -8.73
CA CYS A 207 -18.28 -5.84 -9.72
C CYS A 207 -18.97 -6.82 -10.69
N PRO A 208 -18.98 -6.55 -12.01
CA PRO A 208 -19.66 -7.39 -13.00
C PRO A 208 -18.99 -8.77 -13.15
N TRP A 209 -17.77 -8.91 -12.66
CA TRP A 209 -16.99 -10.14 -12.72
C TRP A 209 -17.11 -10.99 -11.44
N LEU A 210 -17.88 -10.55 -10.45
CA LEU A 210 -18.09 -11.30 -9.21
C LEU A 210 -19.31 -12.22 -9.37
N ALA A 211 -19.08 -13.54 -9.32
CA ALA A 211 -20.13 -14.54 -9.45
C ALA A 211 -20.16 -15.46 -8.22
N PRO A 212 -21.33 -16.00 -7.82
CA PRO A 212 -21.38 -17.06 -6.83
C PRO A 212 -20.65 -18.31 -7.34
N CYS A 213 -19.98 -19.02 -6.44
CA CYS A 213 -19.38 -20.31 -6.74
C CYS A 213 -20.48 -21.37 -6.94
N PRO A 214 -20.49 -22.13 -8.05
CA PRO A 214 -21.52 -23.15 -8.29
C PRO A 214 -21.66 -24.19 -7.17
N ASP A 215 -20.52 -24.61 -6.60
CA ASP A 215 -20.47 -25.71 -5.63
C ASP A 215 -20.49 -25.25 -4.16
N HIS A 216 -20.52 -23.94 -3.90
CA HIS A 216 -20.41 -23.36 -2.56
C HIS A 216 -21.25 -22.09 -2.43
N ALA A 217 -22.41 -22.20 -1.79
CA ALA A 217 -23.39 -21.12 -1.66
C ALA A 217 -22.86 -19.86 -0.92
N ASP A 218 -21.81 -20.00 -0.10
CA ASP A 218 -21.21 -18.92 0.69
C ASP A 218 -19.94 -18.33 0.04
N ARG A 219 -19.56 -18.80 -1.16
CA ARG A 219 -18.34 -18.38 -1.84
C ARG A 219 -18.64 -17.68 -3.16
N PHE A 220 -17.74 -16.78 -3.51
CA PHE A 220 -17.75 -16.01 -4.73
C PHE A 220 -16.44 -16.20 -5.47
N MET A 221 -16.52 -16.29 -6.79
CA MET A 221 -15.38 -16.33 -7.68
C MET A 221 -15.37 -15.12 -8.58
N CYS A 222 -14.17 -14.70 -8.96
CA CYS A 222 -14.02 -13.69 -9.99
C CYS A 222 -13.88 -14.40 -11.34
N THR A 223 -14.79 -14.13 -12.26
CA THR A 223 -14.81 -14.76 -13.59
C THR A 223 -13.65 -14.33 -14.48
N ILE A 224 -12.94 -13.25 -14.10
CA ILE A 224 -11.71 -12.78 -14.78
C ILE A 224 -10.45 -13.03 -13.95
N HIS A 225 -10.47 -13.99 -13.00
CA HIS A 225 -9.37 -14.22 -12.06
C HIS A 225 -7.95 -14.16 -12.65
N PRO A 226 -7.64 -14.82 -13.78
CA PRO A 226 -6.29 -14.81 -14.35
C PRO A 226 -5.83 -13.43 -14.83
N ILE A 227 -6.76 -12.53 -15.18
CA ILE A 227 -6.48 -11.25 -15.82
C ILE A 227 -7.10 -10.05 -15.09
N LYS A 228 -7.47 -10.21 -13.82
CA LYS A 228 -7.90 -9.11 -12.95
C LYS A 228 -6.98 -7.89 -13.08
N PRO A 229 -7.49 -6.65 -12.86
CA PRO A 229 -6.63 -5.48 -12.76
C PRO A 229 -5.67 -5.62 -11.57
N GLU A 230 -4.55 -4.92 -11.63
CA GLU A 230 -3.47 -5.07 -10.66
C GLU A 230 -3.93 -4.72 -9.24
N VAL A 231 -4.73 -3.66 -9.07
CA VAL A 231 -5.32 -3.28 -7.77
C VAL A 231 -6.10 -4.43 -7.10
N CYS A 232 -6.80 -5.26 -7.88
CA CYS A 232 -7.54 -6.41 -7.38
C CYS A 232 -6.65 -7.62 -7.09
N ARG A 233 -5.51 -7.75 -7.78
CA ARG A 233 -4.53 -8.83 -7.57
C ARG A 233 -3.70 -8.58 -6.33
N GLN A 234 -3.36 -7.32 -6.09
CA GLN A 234 -2.55 -6.87 -4.97
C GLN A 234 -3.35 -6.79 -3.66
N TYR A 235 -4.66 -7.01 -3.69
CA TYR A 235 -5.48 -6.99 -2.49
C TYR A 235 -5.52 -8.35 -1.76
N PRO A 236 -5.36 -8.37 -0.41
CA PRO A 236 -4.86 -7.26 0.41
C PRO A 236 -3.37 -7.09 0.20
N PHE A 237 -2.88 -5.86 0.35
CA PHE A 237 -1.45 -5.56 0.13
C PHE A 237 -0.58 -5.95 1.32
N THR A 238 -1.10 -5.75 2.54
CA THR A 238 -0.47 -6.16 3.79
C THR A 238 -1.50 -6.75 4.74
N ALA A 239 -1.03 -7.41 5.80
CA ALA A 239 -1.89 -7.85 6.90
C ALA A 239 -2.66 -6.68 7.55
N LYS A 240 -2.02 -5.50 7.67
CA LYS A 240 -2.70 -4.27 8.12
C LYS A 240 -3.82 -3.91 7.16
N HIS A 241 -3.56 -3.84 5.86
CA HIS A 241 -4.57 -3.51 4.86
C HIS A 241 -5.77 -4.47 4.99
N ALA A 242 -5.53 -5.78 5.07
CA ALA A 242 -6.58 -6.77 5.29
C ALA A 242 -7.41 -6.51 6.55
N ALA A 243 -6.77 -6.20 7.67
CA ALA A 243 -7.44 -5.95 8.94
C ALA A 243 -8.28 -4.65 8.90
N MET A 244 -7.71 -3.56 8.39
CA MET A 244 -8.35 -2.25 8.37
C MET A 244 -9.56 -2.17 7.43
N THR A 245 -9.60 -3.00 6.39
CA THR A 245 -10.75 -3.12 5.48
C THR A 245 -11.75 -4.21 5.88
N GLY A 246 -11.56 -4.85 7.03
CA GLY A 246 -12.48 -5.89 7.54
C GLY A 246 -12.43 -7.20 6.76
N CYS A 247 -11.33 -7.51 6.08
CA CYS A 247 -11.18 -8.77 5.38
C CYS A 247 -11.23 -9.96 6.34
N CYS A 248 -12.14 -10.91 6.10
CA CYS A 248 -12.26 -12.12 6.91
C CYS A 248 -11.30 -13.26 6.49
N GLY A 249 -10.36 -12.99 5.59
CA GLY A 249 -9.31 -13.93 5.20
C GLY A 249 -8.43 -14.35 6.38
N ARG A 250 -7.61 -15.38 6.19
CA ARG A 250 -6.74 -15.90 7.25
C ARG A 250 -5.33 -16.14 6.75
N PHE A 251 -4.37 -16.13 7.65
CA PHE A 251 -3.03 -16.61 7.38
C PHE A 251 -2.93 -18.10 7.72
N ALA A 252 -2.27 -18.89 6.88
CA ALA A 252 -1.99 -20.28 7.20
C ALA A 252 -1.14 -20.38 8.49
N ALA A 253 -1.12 -21.55 9.13
CA ALA A 253 -0.19 -21.83 10.25
C ALA A 253 1.24 -22.07 9.72
N PRO A 254 2.30 -21.52 10.36
CA PRO A 254 3.67 -21.72 9.89
C PRO A 254 3.93 -23.19 9.63
N THR A 255 4.45 -23.53 8.45
CA THR A 255 4.95 -24.88 8.25
C THR A 255 6.16 -25.03 9.14
N GLU A 256 6.10 -25.92 10.14
CA GLU A 256 7.30 -26.27 10.90
C GLU A 256 8.40 -26.68 9.89
N PRO A 257 9.63 -26.17 10.05
CA PRO A 257 10.73 -26.67 9.23
C PRO A 257 10.82 -28.18 9.45
N PRO A 258 11.08 -28.99 8.40
CA PRO A 258 11.25 -30.42 8.57
C PRO A 258 12.30 -30.65 9.64
N VAL A 259 11.90 -31.32 10.74
CA VAL A 259 12.81 -31.72 11.81
C VAL A 259 13.91 -32.55 11.15
N SER A 260 15.11 -31.99 11.03
CA SER A 260 16.28 -32.72 10.56
C SER A 260 16.57 -33.80 11.59
N ARG A 261 16.02 -35.00 11.39
CA ARG A 261 16.49 -36.19 12.07
C ARG A 261 17.87 -36.49 11.49
N ASN A 262 18.91 -35.92 12.10
CA ASN A 262 20.25 -36.45 11.91
C ASN A 262 20.33 -37.79 12.68
N PRO A 263 20.79 -38.88 12.03
CA PRO A 263 21.11 -40.12 12.72
C PRO A 263 22.30 -39.96 13.68
#